data_AF-A0A3R7FMY1-F1
#
_entry.id   AF-A0A3R7FMY1-F1
#
_cell.length_a   1.000
_cell.length_b   1.000
_cell.length_c   1.000
_cell.angle_alpha   90.00
_cell.angle_beta   90.00
_cell.angle_gamma   90.00
#
_symmetry.space_group_name_H-M   'P 1'
#
loop_
_entity.id
_entity.type
_entity.pdbx_description
1 polymer ?
#
loop_
_entity_poly.entity_id
_entity_poly.type
_entity_poly.pdbx_seq_one_letter_code
_entity_poly.pdbx_strand_id
1 'polypeptide(L)'
;MLRTSSVTRWRRALTAAVHGRHLSSKKPGAPLKERFVSVDRSGLKQPHLHALLKDNTHVQALGQQKKAANENELTRFLHSLIAVRGPITVAEFMRHALSHPVHGYYMKRDVFGTKGDFTTAPEISQMFGELIGVWCVATWQQMGSPSHVKVVEVGPGRGSLMEDFVRTAKQFPAFYKALEIHLVEISPALRELQQTKLLAVKTSADSFRLPMDGPAICWHDDLSHVPEGPTLFVAQELFDALPVHQFEYTA
;
A
#
# COMPACT_ATOMS: atom_id res chain seq x y z
N MET A 1 24.54 -4.09 -19.87
CA MET A 1 23.41 -3.29 -20.42
C MET A 1 22.09 -3.95 -19.99
N LEU A 2 21.66 -3.68 -18.76
CA LEU A 2 20.44 -4.28 -18.18
C LEU A 2 19.21 -3.54 -18.73
N ARG A 3 18.28 -4.31 -19.30
CA ARG A 3 17.10 -3.80 -20.01
C ARG A 3 16.20 -2.99 -19.06
N THR A 4 15.99 -1.72 -19.40
CA THR A 4 15.05 -0.76 -18.79
C THR A 4 13.60 -1.25 -18.73
N SER A 5 13.25 -2.32 -19.46
CA SER A 5 11.88 -2.84 -19.58
C SER A 5 11.29 -3.53 -18.34
N SER A 6 12.12 -3.99 -17.37
CA SER A 6 11.60 -4.67 -16.17
C SER A 6 11.08 -3.67 -15.13
N VAL A 7 11.79 -2.57 -14.91
CA VAL A 7 11.46 -1.54 -13.90
C VAL A 7 10.14 -0.84 -14.23
N THR A 8 9.91 -0.52 -15.50
CA THR A 8 8.64 0.08 -15.96
C THR A 8 7.44 -0.88 -15.82
N ARG A 9 7.67 -2.19 -15.98
CA ARG A 9 6.64 -3.23 -15.81
C ARG A 9 6.25 -3.38 -14.34
N TRP A 10 7.22 -3.34 -13.43
CA TRP A 10 6.97 -3.43 -11.98
C TRP A 10 6.23 -2.20 -11.44
N ARG A 11 6.64 -0.99 -11.83
CA ARG A 11 5.89 0.24 -11.51
C ARG A 11 4.45 0.17 -11.98
N ARG A 12 4.24 -0.24 -13.24
CA ARG A 12 2.90 -0.42 -13.80
C ARG A 12 2.08 -1.45 -13.04
N ALA A 13 2.67 -2.57 -12.62
CA ALA A 13 1.98 -3.62 -11.86
C ALA A 13 1.63 -3.18 -10.41
N LEU A 14 2.50 -2.42 -9.75
CA LEU A 14 2.22 -1.86 -8.42
C LEU A 14 1.21 -0.71 -8.48
N THR A 15 1.34 0.24 -9.42
CA THR A 15 0.32 1.29 -9.64
C THR A 15 -1.02 0.67 -10.02
N ALA A 16 -1.02 -0.39 -10.84
CA ALA A 16 -2.19 -1.19 -11.19
C ALA A 16 -2.85 -1.85 -9.97
N ALA A 17 -2.06 -2.42 -9.06
CA ALA A 17 -2.55 -3.06 -7.85
C ALA A 17 -3.11 -2.03 -6.85
N VAL A 18 -2.45 -0.87 -6.71
CA VAL A 18 -2.91 0.26 -5.89
C VAL A 18 -4.20 0.89 -6.45
N HIS A 19 -4.35 0.97 -7.78
CA HIS A 19 -5.49 1.63 -8.44
C HIS A 19 -6.54 0.69 -9.07
N GLY A 20 -6.40 -0.62 -8.93
CA GLY A 20 -7.31 -1.61 -9.53
C GLY A 20 -7.37 -1.61 -11.07
N ARG A 21 -6.30 -1.23 -11.77
CA ARG A 21 -6.25 -1.19 -13.25
C ARG A 21 -5.28 -2.20 -13.83
N HIS A 22 -5.77 -3.19 -14.58
CA HIS A 22 -4.96 -4.29 -15.11
C HIS A 22 -3.99 -3.83 -16.24
N LEU A 23 -2.72 -4.23 -16.18
CA LEU A 23 -1.76 -4.03 -17.28
C LEU A 23 -1.22 -5.37 -17.79
N SER A 24 -1.66 -5.72 -19.00
CA SER A 24 -1.16 -6.86 -19.77
C SER A 24 0.27 -6.61 -20.23
N SER A 25 1.06 -7.67 -20.21
CA SER A 25 2.48 -7.62 -20.54
C SER A 25 2.72 -8.42 -21.82
N LYS A 26 3.28 -7.83 -22.90
CA LYS A 26 4.10 -8.58 -23.87
C LYS A 26 4.89 -7.76 -24.91
N LYS A 27 5.83 -8.51 -25.51
CA LYS A 27 6.87 -8.21 -26.51
C LYS A 27 6.33 -7.62 -27.83
N PRO A 28 7.18 -6.95 -28.65
CA PRO A 28 6.75 -6.30 -29.89
C PRO A 28 6.50 -7.31 -31.01
N GLY A 29 5.35 -7.23 -31.71
CA GLY A 29 5.20 -7.80 -33.06
C GLY A 29 4.04 -8.76 -33.37
N ALA A 30 3.05 -8.99 -32.50
CA ALA A 30 1.90 -9.86 -32.83
C ALA A 30 0.59 -9.04 -33.03
N PRO A 31 -0.25 -9.36 -34.05
CA PRO A 31 -1.52 -8.66 -34.28
C PRO A 31 -2.52 -8.94 -33.16
N LEU A 32 -3.20 -7.87 -32.72
CA LEU A 32 -4.13 -7.85 -31.60
C LEU A 32 -5.35 -8.73 -31.87
N LYS A 33 -5.50 -9.84 -31.13
CA LYS A 33 -6.83 -10.35 -30.78
C LYS A 33 -7.19 -9.74 -29.43
N GLU A 34 -7.96 -8.66 -29.45
CA GLU A 34 -8.54 -8.09 -28.24
C GLU A 34 -9.40 -9.16 -27.56
N ARG A 35 -8.98 -9.60 -26.38
CA ARG A 35 -9.85 -10.34 -25.46
C ARG A 35 -10.30 -9.36 -24.40
N PHE A 36 -11.50 -8.82 -24.59
CA PHE A 36 -12.20 -8.10 -23.54
C PHE A 36 -12.58 -9.09 -22.45
N VAL A 37 -12.05 -8.89 -21.25
CA VAL A 37 -12.60 -9.51 -20.05
C VAL A 37 -13.46 -8.44 -19.39
N SER A 38 -14.74 -8.43 -19.73
CA SER A 38 -15.75 -7.69 -18.98
C SER A 38 -16.07 -8.48 -17.71
N VAL A 39 -16.06 -7.81 -16.55
CA VAL A 39 -16.69 -8.39 -15.36
C VAL A 39 -18.18 -8.34 -15.61
N ASP A 40 -18.76 -9.50 -15.92
CA ASP A 40 -20.20 -9.63 -16.03
C ASP A 40 -20.83 -9.44 -14.65
N ARG A 41 -21.51 -8.30 -14.49
CA ARG A 41 -22.26 -7.95 -13.28
C ARG A 41 -23.71 -8.43 -13.35
N SER A 42 -24.16 -8.98 -14.48
CA SER A 42 -25.53 -9.48 -14.65
C SER A 42 -25.79 -10.74 -13.82
N GLY A 43 -24.74 -11.53 -13.55
CA GLY A 43 -24.77 -12.69 -12.66
C GLY A 43 -24.67 -12.35 -11.16
N LEU A 44 -24.42 -11.10 -10.78
CA LEU A 44 -24.57 -10.69 -9.39
C LEU A 44 -26.06 -10.78 -9.06
N LYS A 45 -26.45 -11.81 -8.31
CA LYS A 45 -27.81 -11.92 -7.76
C LYS A 45 -28.10 -10.60 -7.06
N GLN A 46 -28.94 -9.77 -7.67
CA GLN A 46 -29.61 -8.70 -6.95
C GLN A 46 -30.46 -9.41 -5.92
N PRO A 47 -30.13 -9.35 -4.63
CA PRO A 47 -31.06 -9.90 -3.68
C PRO A 47 -32.31 -9.03 -3.81
N HIS A 48 -33.42 -9.63 -4.24
CA HIS A 48 -34.70 -8.98 -4.01
C HIS A 48 -34.73 -8.70 -2.51
N LEU A 49 -34.67 -7.42 -2.14
CA LEU A 49 -34.64 -6.98 -0.74
C LEU A 49 -35.76 -7.68 0.04
N HIS A 50 -36.87 -7.94 -0.64
CA HIS A 50 -38.04 -8.64 -0.14
C HIS A 50 -37.90 -10.16 0.05
N ALA A 51 -36.99 -10.84 -0.65
CA ALA A 51 -36.75 -12.29 -0.56
C ALA A 51 -35.72 -12.64 0.54
N LEU A 52 -34.63 -11.87 0.66
CA LEU A 52 -33.69 -11.99 1.79
C LEU A 52 -34.36 -11.70 3.15
N LEU A 53 -35.42 -10.89 3.15
CA LEU A 53 -36.21 -10.60 4.34
C LEU A 53 -37.24 -11.69 4.68
N LYS A 54 -37.63 -12.56 3.75
CA LYS A 54 -38.66 -13.60 3.98
C LYS A 54 -38.08 -14.93 4.47
N ASP A 55 -36.90 -15.33 4.01
CA ASP A 55 -36.28 -16.62 4.39
C ASP A 55 -35.62 -16.61 5.78
N ASN A 56 -35.57 -15.45 6.45
CA ASN A 56 -34.92 -15.27 7.76
C ASN A 56 -35.91 -14.93 8.89
N THR A 57 -37.15 -15.41 8.81
CA THR A 57 -38.20 -15.15 9.80
C THR A 57 -37.81 -15.58 11.23
N HIS A 58 -36.97 -16.61 11.40
CA HIS A 58 -36.44 -17.00 12.72
C HIS A 58 -35.19 -16.22 13.17
N VAL A 59 -34.48 -15.54 12.27
CA VAL A 59 -33.26 -14.75 12.59
C VAL A 59 -33.59 -13.27 12.85
N GLN A 60 -34.75 -12.79 12.38
CA GLN A 60 -35.16 -11.39 12.48
C GLN A 60 -35.65 -10.95 13.86
N ALA A 61 -36.36 -11.80 14.61
CA ALA A 61 -37.02 -11.36 15.84
C ALA A 61 -36.09 -11.16 17.06
N LEU A 62 -34.94 -11.84 17.11
CA LEU A 62 -33.99 -11.74 18.23
C LEU A 62 -32.75 -10.86 17.92
N GLY A 63 -32.48 -10.59 16.64
CA GLY A 63 -31.29 -9.85 16.18
C GLY A 63 -31.54 -8.36 15.85
N GLN A 64 -32.75 -7.98 15.44
CA GLN A 64 -33.01 -6.62 14.95
C GLN A 64 -32.93 -5.54 16.04
N GLN A 65 -33.31 -5.84 17.29
CA GLN A 65 -33.23 -4.85 18.38
C GLN A 65 -31.79 -4.60 18.89
N LYS A 66 -30.87 -5.57 18.73
CA LYS A 66 -29.45 -5.42 19.14
C LYS A 66 -28.54 -4.88 18.03
N LYS A 67 -28.88 -5.08 16.75
CA LYS A 67 -27.99 -4.79 15.61
C LYS A 67 -27.93 -3.30 15.24
N ALA A 68 -29.03 -2.56 15.41
CA ALA A 68 -29.06 -1.11 15.14
C ALA A 68 -28.27 -0.29 16.18
N ALA A 69 -28.08 -0.82 17.40
CA ALA A 69 -27.43 -0.10 18.49
C ALA A 69 -25.89 -0.04 18.38
N ASN A 70 -25.27 -0.77 17.45
CA ASN A 70 -23.81 -0.87 17.36
C ASN A 70 -23.26 -0.82 15.92
N GLU A 71 -24.06 -0.32 14.97
CA GLU A 71 -23.63 -0.18 13.58
C GLU A 71 -22.76 1.07 13.43
N ASN A 72 -21.48 0.86 13.12
CA ASN A 72 -20.53 1.95 12.90
C ASN A 72 -20.83 2.70 11.59
N GLU A 73 -20.34 3.93 11.48
CA GLU A 73 -20.64 4.83 10.35
C GLU A 73 -20.17 4.28 9.00
N LEU A 74 -19.06 3.54 8.99
CA LEU A 74 -18.57 2.86 7.80
C LEU A 74 -19.57 1.80 7.29
N THR A 75 -20.16 1.01 8.17
CA THR A 75 -21.18 0.03 7.79
C THR A 75 -22.38 0.69 7.14
N ARG A 76 -22.87 1.81 7.71
CA ARG A 76 -23.99 2.58 7.12
C ARG A 76 -23.62 3.14 5.73
N PHE A 77 -22.40 3.66 5.57
CA PHE A 77 -21.88 4.10 4.29
C PHE A 77 -21.88 2.96 3.26
N LEU A 78 -21.37 1.78 3.63
CA LEU A 78 -21.32 0.61 2.74
C LEU A 78 -22.72 0.11 2.36
N HIS A 79 -23.65 0.06 3.31
CA HIS A 79 -25.05 -0.28 3.03
C HIS A 79 -25.67 0.68 2.02
N SER A 80 -25.45 1.98 2.21
CA SER A 80 -25.94 3.01 1.29
C SER A 80 -25.33 2.86 -0.11
N LEU A 81 -24.03 2.57 -0.18
CA LEU A 81 -23.32 2.32 -1.44
C LEU A 81 -23.90 1.12 -2.20
N ILE A 82 -24.17 0.02 -1.49
CA ILE A 82 -24.77 -1.20 -2.06
C ILE A 82 -26.22 -0.97 -2.50
N ALA A 83 -27.00 -0.23 -1.71
CA ALA A 83 -28.40 0.08 -2.05
C ALA A 83 -28.52 0.87 -3.35
N VAL A 84 -27.58 1.78 -3.62
CA VAL A 84 -27.61 2.64 -4.82
C VAL A 84 -26.94 1.98 -6.03
N ARG A 85 -25.80 1.30 -5.84
CA ARG A 85 -24.97 0.79 -6.95
C ARG A 85 -25.11 -0.70 -7.21
N GLY A 86 -25.88 -1.40 -6.38
CA GLY A 86 -25.91 -2.86 -6.33
C GLY A 86 -24.70 -3.45 -5.59
N PRO A 87 -24.54 -4.78 -5.62
CA PRO A 87 -23.46 -5.46 -4.92
C PRO A 87 -22.08 -4.91 -5.29
N ILE A 88 -21.23 -4.71 -4.27
CA ILE A 88 -19.83 -4.29 -4.43
C ILE A 88 -18.92 -5.51 -4.42
N THR A 89 -17.76 -5.39 -5.06
CA THR A 89 -16.73 -6.44 -5.03
C THR A 89 -16.05 -6.51 -3.67
N VAL A 90 -15.44 -7.67 -3.35
CA VAL A 90 -14.58 -7.82 -2.16
C VAL A 90 -13.46 -6.77 -2.15
N ALA A 91 -12.89 -6.44 -3.32
CA ALA A 91 -11.86 -5.40 -3.44
C ALA A 91 -12.39 -4.01 -3.07
N GLU A 92 -13.60 -3.65 -3.48
CA GLU A 92 -14.22 -2.36 -3.10
C GLU A 92 -14.51 -2.32 -1.60
N PHE A 93 -15.03 -3.42 -1.04
CA PHE A 93 -15.22 -3.55 0.40
C PHE A 93 -13.90 -3.36 1.17
N MET A 94 -12.85 -4.11 0.83
CA MET A 94 -11.53 -4.01 1.46
C MET A 94 -10.97 -2.60 1.37
N ARG A 95 -11.07 -1.96 0.19
CA ARG A 95 -10.60 -0.58 0.00
C ARG A 95 -11.29 0.39 0.97
N HIS A 96 -12.61 0.32 1.10
CA HIS A 96 -13.32 1.18 2.05
C HIS A 96 -13.00 0.82 3.50
N ALA A 97 -12.91 -0.46 3.85
CA ALA A 97 -12.57 -0.88 5.21
C ALA A 97 -11.17 -0.42 5.65
N LEU A 98 -10.19 -0.46 4.75
CA LEU A 98 -8.79 -0.18 5.07
C LEU A 98 -8.43 1.31 4.91
N SER A 99 -8.88 1.94 3.82
CA SER A 99 -8.40 3.26 3.40
C SER A 99 -9.48 4.33 3.23
N HIS A 100 -10.70 4.15 3.76
CA HIS A 100 -11.71 5.22 3.75
C HIS A 100 -11.17 6.45 4.52
N PRO A 101 -11.21 7.68 3.96
CA PRO A 101 -10.53 8.84 4.54
C PRO A 101 -10.89 9.13 6.00
N VAL A 102 -12.14 8.88 6.38
CA VAL A 102 -12.66 9.17 7.73
C VAL A 102 -12.72 7.94 8.64
N HIS A 103 -12.94 6.75 8.07
CA HIS A 103 -13.33 5.56 8.85
C HIS A 103 -12.44 4.36 8.58
N GLY A 104 -11.54 4.46 7.60
CA GLY A 104 -10.64 3.41 7.20
C GLY A 104 -9.70 3.07 8.34
N TYR A 105 -9.42 1.78 8.47
CA TYR A 105 -8.60 1.26 9.55
C TYR A 105 -7.22 1.94 9.62
N TYR A 106 -6.55 2.12 8.48
CA TYR A 106 -5.21 2.74 8.41
C TYR A 106 -5.21 4.28 8.50
N MET A 107 -6.39 4.92 8.44
CA MET A 107 -6.50 6.37 8.56
C MET A 107 -6.61 6.82 10.02
N LYS A 108 -6.81 5.90 10.96
CA LYS A 108 -6.87 6.18 12.40
C LYS A 108 -5.45 6.28 12.98
N ARG A 109 -5.23 7.19 13.94
CA ARG A 109 -3.90 7.51 14.47
C ARG A 109 -3.21 6.38 15.26
N ASP A 110 -3.97 5.44 15.84
CA ASP A 110 -3.46 4.53 16.88
C ASP A 110 -3.28 3.05 16.45
N VAL A 111 -3.36 2.73 15.16
CA VAL A 111 -3.36 1.31 14.72
C VAL A 111 -2.02 0.57 14.81
N PHE A 112 -0.88 1.27 14.93
CA PHE A 112 0.46 0.65 14.83
C PHE A 112 1.31 0.78 16.12
N GLY A 113 1.98 -0.30 16.54
CA GLY A 113 2.93 -0.35 17.67
C GLY A 113 2.42 -1.14 18.88
N THR A 114 3.16 -1.15 20.00
CA THR A 114 2.82 -1.92 21.22
C THR A 114 1.49 -1.57 21.90
N LYS A 115 0.87 -0.44 21.53
CA LYS A 115 -0.47 -0.01 21.96
C LYS A 115 -1.54 -0.16 20.86
N GLY A 116 -1.15 -0.57 19.65
CA GLY A 116 -2.03 -0.84 18.51
C GLY A 116 -2.10 -2.34 18.21
N ASP A 117 -2.97 -2.73 17.27
CA ASP A 117 -3.21 -4.14 16.93
C ASP A 117 -2.11 -4.75 16.05
N PHE A 118 -1.22 -3.94 15.45
CA PHE A 118 -0.14 -4.41 14.59
C PHE A 118 1.22 -4.40 15.29
N THR A 119 1.72 -5.61 15.57
CA THR A 119 3.15 -5.86 15.80
C THR A 119 3.73 -6.41 14.50
N THR A 120 4.36 -5.56 13.69
CA THR A 120 4.98 -5.96 12.41
C THR A 120 6.42 -6.40 12.62
N ALA A 121 7.03 -7.14 11.67
CA ALA A 121 8.40 -7.66 11.84
C ALA A 121 9.46 -6.60 12.22
N PRO A 122 9.43 -5.37 11.67
CA PRO A 122 10.33 -4.28 12.10
C PRO A 122 10.12 -3.82 13.54
N GLU A 123 8.92 -3.98 14.11
CA GLU A 123 8.62 -3.61 15.50
C GLU A 123 9.04 -4.72 16.49
N ILE A 124 9.26 -5.95 16.01
CA ILE A 124 9.72 -7.09 16.82
C ILE A 124 11.24 -7.05 17.00
N SER A 125 11.99 -6.73 15.94
CA SER A 125 13.45 -6.73 15.99
C SER A 125 14.09 -5.76 15.01
N GLN A 126 14.93 -4.88 15.58
CA GLN A 126 15.84 -4.00 14.84
C GLN A 126 16.69 -4.76 13.80
N MET A 127 17.06 -6.02 14.09
CA MET A 127 17.86 -6.83 13.19
C MET A 127 17.23 -6.98 11.81
N PHE A 128 15.90 -6.97 11.73
CA PHE A 128 15.20 -7.05 10.44
C PHE A 128 15.55 -5.86 9.55
N GLY A 129 15.45 -4.64 10.06
CA GLY A 129 15.76 -3.45 9.29
C GLY A 129 17.24 -3.32 8.94
N GLU A 130 18.13 -3.76 9.83
CA GLU A 130 19.56 -3.79 9.53
C GLU A 130 19.89 -4.75 8.39
N LEU A 131 19.29 -5.94 8.37
CA LEU A 131 19.50 -6.92 7.31
C LEU A 131 18.98 -6.42 5.95
N ILE A 132 17.84 -5.72 5.94
CA ILE A 132 17.36 -5.04 4.73
C ILE A 132 18.35 -3.97 4.28
N GLY A 133 18.94 -3.21 5.21
CA GLY A 133 20.02 -2.26 4.92
C GLY A 133 21.23 -2.91 4.25
N VAL A 134 21.73 -4.01 4.81
CA VAL A 134 22.85 -4.77 4.24
C VAL A 134 22.50 -5.32 2.85
N TRP A 135 21.28 -5.84 2.68
CA TRP A 135 20.81 -6.32 1.38
C TRP A 135 20.78 -5.21 0.33
N CYS A 136 20.30 -4.01 0.68
CA CYS A 136 20.30 -2.86 -0.21
C CYS A 136 21.72 -2.43 -0.63
N VAL A 137 22.66 -2.41 0.32
CA VAL A 137 24.08 -2.09 0.05
C VAL A 137 24.68 -3.12 -0.93
N ALA A 138 24.50 -4.41 -0.65
CA ALA A 138 25.00 -5.48 -1.50
C ALA A 138 24.39 -5.43 -2.91
N THR A 139 23.10 -5.12 -3.00
CA THR A 139 22.39 -4.98 -4.29
C THR A 139 22.88 -3.77 -5.06
N TRP A 140 23.08 -2.62 -4.40
CA TRP A 140 23.66 -1.43 -5.03
C TRP A 140 25.07 -1.69 -5.59
N GLN A 141 25.92 -2.44 -4.87
CA GLN A 141 27.22 -2.86 -5.37
C GLN A 141 27.10 -3.74 -6.62
N GLN A 142 26.17 -4.69 -6.63
CA GLN A 142 25.90 -5.55 -7.79
C GLN A 142 25.36 -4.77 -9.00
N MET A 143 24.69 -3.63 -8.76
CA MET A 143 24.26 -2.70 -9.82
C MET A 143 25.42 -1.89 -10.42
N GLY A 144 26.66 -2.07 -9.94
CA GLY A 144 27.84 -1.33 -10.37
C GLY A 144 28.04 -0.03 -9.60
N SER A 145 27.50 0.07 -8.38
CA SER A 145 27.67 1.22 -7.49
C SER A 145 27.33 2.57 -8.15
N PRO A 146 26.12 2.73 -8.73
CA PRO A 146 25.74 3.99 -9.37
C PRO A 146 25.86 5.16 -8.39
N SER A 147 26.28 6.32 -8.91
CA SER A 147 26.49 7.54 -8.11
C SER A 147 25.20 8.08 -7.46
N HIS A 148 24.04 7.67 -7.96
CA HIS A 148 22.72 7.98 -7.43
C HIS A 148 21.88 6.71 -7.43
N VAL A 149 21.24 6.42 -6.29
CA VAL A 149 20.33 5.28 -6.13
C VAL A 149 19.18 5.69 -5.23
N LYS A 150 17.97 5.30 -5.62
CA LYS A 150 16.78 5.47 -4.79
C LYS A 150 16.51 4.23 -3.96
N VAL A 151 16.12 4.44 -2.71
CA VAL A 151 15.42 3.43 -1.92
C VAL A 151 13.99 3.90 -1.74
N VAL A 152 13.05 3.10 -2.22
CA VAL A 152 11.62 3.38 -2.14
C VAL A 152 11.00 2.39 -1.17
N GLU A 153 10.41 2.88 -0.09
CA GLU A 153 9.58 2.07 0.79
C GLU A 153 8.10 2.41 0.57
N VAL A 154 7.30 1.38 0.30
CA VAL A 154 5.85 1.51 0.06
C VAL A 154 5.10 1.01 1.27
N GLY A 155 4.28 1.87 1.87
CA GLY A 155 3.63 1.60 3.15
C GLY A 155 4.61 1.48 4.32
N PRO A 156 5.44 2.50 4.60
CA PRO A 156 6.45 2.44 5.66
C PRO A 156 5.89 2.37 7.09
N GLY A 157 4.57 2.47 7.27
CA GLY A 157 3.92 2.42 8.58
C GLY A 157 4.43 3.52 9.50
N ARG A 158 5.08 3.15 10.60
CA ARG A 158 5.68 4.11 11.56
C ARG A 158 7.07 4.61 11.15
N GLY A 159 7.65 4.09 10.06
CA GLY A 159 9.02 4.41 9.63
C GLY A 159 10.12 3.69 10.40
N SER A 160 9.77 2.68 11.22
CA SER A 160 10.74 1.90 12.01
C SER A 160 11.74 1.15 11.15
N LEU A 161 11.25 0.51 10.08
CA LEU A 161 12.12 -0.15 9.10
C LEU A 161 13.13 0.82 8.48
N MET A 162 12.65 1.99 8.04
CA MET A 162 13.50 3.03 7.46
C MET A 162 14.52 3.59 8.48
N GLU A 163 14.15 3.74 9.75
CA GLU A 163 15.07 4.21 10.79
C GLU A 163 16.25 3.27 10.97
N ASP A 164 15.99 1.97 11.08
CA ASP A 164 17.03 0.95 11.20
C ASP A 164 17.85 0.85 9.91
N PHE A 165 17.19 0.89 8.75
CA PHE A 165 17.85 0.95 7.45
C PHE A 165 18.83 2.12 7.36
N VAL A 166 18.42 3.33 7.76
CA VAL A 166 19.26 4.55 7.73
C VAL A 166 20.47 4.38 8.65
N ARG A 167 20.29 3.78 9.83
CA ARG A 167 21.37 3.50 10.79
C ARG A 167 22.43 2.59 10.19
N THR A 168 22.01 1.54 9.49
CA THR A 168 22.92 0.63 8.77
C THR A 168 23.57 1.31 7.57
N ALA A 169 22.80 2.05 6.77
CA ALA A 169 23.31 2.73 5.57
C ALA A 169 24.44 3.71 5.90
N LYS A 170 24.38 4.42 7.04
CA LYS A 170 25.44 5.32 7.53
C LYS A 170 26.80 4.64 7.69
N GLN A 171 26.84 3.33 7.94
CA GLN A 171 28.09 2.56 8.06
C GLN A 171 28.78 2.32 6.71
N PHE A 172 28.12 2.66 5.60
CA PHE A 172 28.63 2.51 4.24
C PHE A 172 28.65 3.87 3.53
N PRO A 173 29.68 4.73 3.75
CA PRO A 173 29.67 6.13 3.32
C PRO A 173 29.44 6.33 1.82
N ALA A 174 29.98 5.45 0.97
CA ALA A 174 29.80 5.54 -0.48
C ALA A 174 28.35 5.31 -0.91
N PHE A 175 27.68 4.32 -0.31
CA PHE A 175 26.26 4.05 -0.54
C PHE A 175 25.40 5.18 0.06
N TYR A 176 25.67 5.58 1.29
CA TYR A 176 24.93 6.65 1.98
C TYR A 176 24.98 7.97 1.20
N LYS A 177 26.12 8.30 0.60
CA LYS A 177 26.26 9.50 -0.25
C LYS A 177 25.47 9.43 -1.56
N ALA A 178 25.30 8.23 -2.11
CA ALA A 178 24.55 8.02 -3.35
C ALA A 178 23.03 7.92 -3.13
N LEU A 179 22.58 7.87 -1.88
CA LEU A 179 21.22 7.50 -1.52
C LEU A 179 20.24 8.67 -1.61
N GLU A 180 19.07 8.40 -2.18
CA GLU A 180 17.85 9.20 -2.10
C GLU A 180 16.72 8.32 -1.55
N ILE A 181 15.98 8.79 -0.55
CA ILE A 181 14.92 8.02 0.12
C ILE A 181 13.55 8.52 -0.33
N HIS A 182 12.67 7.60 -0.71
CA HIS A 182 11.31 7.89 -1.12
C HIS A 182 10.32 7.02 -0.35
N LEU A 183 9.41 7.65 0.38
CA LEU A 183 8.39 6.98 1.17
C LEU A 183 7.03 7.17 0.51
N VAL A 184 6.36 6.08 0.13
CA VAL A 184 5.00 6.12 -0.44
C VAL A 184 4.01 5.80 0.68
N GLU A 185 3.32 6.84 1.17
CA GLU A 185 2.43 6.77 2.32
C GLU A 185 1.25 7.73 2.09
N ILE A 186 0.02 7.25 2.16
CA ILE A 186 -1.18 8.07 1.91
C ILE A 186 -1.69 8.78 3.17
N SER A 187 -1.32 8.31 4.36
CA SER A 187 -1.79 8.84 5.65
C SER A 187 -0.97 10.05 6.10
N PRO A 188 -1.56 11.26 6.21
CA PRO A 188 -0.85 12.45 6.68
C PRO A 188 -0.30 12.28 8.10
N ALA A 189 -1.05 11.61 8.98
CA ALA A 189 -0.63 11.37 10.35
C ALA A 189 0.61 10.45 10.45
N LEU A 190 0.71 9.43 9.59
CA LEU A 190 1.89 8.57 9.55
C LEU A 190 3.09 9.30 8.97
N ARG A 191 2.90 10.18 7.97
CA ARG A 191 3.99 11.03 7.46
C ARG A 191 4.60 11.91 8.54
N GLU A 192 3.78 12.59 9.34
CA GLU A 192 4.25 13.42 10.46
C GLU A 192 5.08 12.59 11.46
N LEU A 193 4.61 11.38 11.77
CA LEU A 193 5.30 10.47 12.68
C LEU A 193 6.64 10.02 12.09
N GLN A 194 6.67 9.62 10.82
CA GLN A 194 7.89 9.22 10.10
C GLN A 194 8.90 10.36 10.01
N GLN A 195 8.46 11.57 9.67
CA GLN A 195 9.30 12.77 9.62
C GLN A 195 9.96 13.04 10.98
N THR A 196 9.17 12.98 12.05
CA THR A 196 9.67 13.14 13.42
C THR A 196 10.68 12.05 13.77
N LYS A 197 10.33 10.78 13.51
CA LYS A 197 11.16 9.62 13.83
C LYS A 197 12.49 9.62 13.09
N LEU A 198 12.49 9.96 11.80
CA LEU A 198 13.68 10.06 10.97
C LEU A 198 14.44 11.39 11.15
N LEU A 199 13.95 12.27 12.02
CA LEU A 199 14.49 13.61 12.26
C LEU A 199 14.65 14.41 10.96
N ALA A 200 13.71 14.24 10.03
CA ALA A 200 13.77 14.82 8.70
C ALA A 200 13.64 16.35 8.79
N VAL A 201 14.66 17.06 8.33
CA VAL A 201 14.71 18.52 8.33
C VAL A 201 14.25 19.04 6.98
N LYS A 202 13.30 19.97 6.99
CA LYS A 202 12.81 20.63 5.78
C LYS A 202 13.90 21.52 5.17
N THR A 203 14.24 21.30 3.91
CA THR A 203 15.29 22.03 3.18
C THR A 203 14.74 23.02 2.17
N SER A 204 13.53 22.79 1.63
CA SER A 204 12.79 23.74 0.79
C SER A 204 11.28 23.52 0.95
N ALA A 205 10.44 24.22 0.18
CA ALA A 205 8.98 24.11 0.25
C ALA A 205 8.48 22.65 0.27
N ASP A 206 9.10 21.78 -0.54
CA ASP A 206 8.68 20.39 -0.76
C ASP A 206 9.83 19.37 -0.61
N SER A 207 10.96 19.76 -0.02
CA SER A 207 12.09 18.85 0.17
C SER A 207 12.50 18.72 1.64
N PHE A 208 12.86 17.50 2.01
CA PHE A 208 13.40 17.17 3.31
C PHE A 208 14.71 16.43 3.14
N ARG A 209 15.50 16.43 4.21
CA ARG A 209 16.77 15.73 4.27
C ARG A 209 16.98 15.16 5.65
N LEU A 210 17.70 14.04 5.72
CA LEU A 210 18.14 13.49 7.00
C LEU A 210 19.16 14.42 7.68
N PRO A 211 19.31 14.35 9.02
CA PRO A 211 20.25 15.17 9.77
C PRO A 211 21.69 15.06 9.29
N MET A 212 22.53 16.04 9.67
CA MET A 212 23.98 16.05 9.43
C MET A 212 24.34 15.92 7.94
N ASP A 213 23.67 16.72 7.09
CA ASP A 213 23.84 16.68 5.63
C ASP A 213 23.62 15.28 5.02
N GLY A 214 22.69 14.50 5.57
CA GLY A 214 22.36 13.16 5.09
C GLY A 214 21.60 13.12 3.75
N PRO A 215 21.17 11.93 3.32
CA PRO A 215 20.33 11.70 2.14
C PRO A 215 19.11 12.60 2.08
N ALA A 216 18.73 12.98 0.87
CA ALA A 216 17.41 13.54 0.60
C ALA A 216 16.32 12.51 0.94
N ILE A 217 15.21 12.97 1.48
CA ILE A 217 14.04 12.15 1.79
C ILE A 217 12.75 12.84 1.33
N CYS A 218 11.89 12.12 0.64
CA CYS A 218 10.64 12.64 0.08
C CYS A 218 9.47 11.70 0.35
N TRP A 219 8.29 12.26 0.63
CA TRP A 219 7.04 11.53 0.77
C TRP A 219 6.17 11.69 -0.47
N HIS A 220 5.51 10.61 -0.88
CA HIS A 220 4.66 10.57 -2.07
C HIS A 220 3.30 9.97 -1.73
N ASP A 221 2.23 10.51 -2.31
CA ASP A 221 0.88 9.92 -2.22
C ASP A 221 0.76 8.66 -3.09
N ASP A 222 1.55 8.59 -4.16
CA ASP A 222 1.50 7.50 -5.11
C ASP A 222 2.89 7.13 -5.64
N LEU A 223 3.04 5.85 -5.95
CA LEU A 223 4.27 5.31 -6.50
C LEU A 223 4.64 5.93 -7.86
N SER A 224 3.66 6.39 -8.65
CA SER A 224 3.93 7.02 -9.95
C SER A 224 4.63 8.38 -9.84
N HIS A 225 4.51 9.06 -8.69
CA HIS A 225 5.19 10.33 -8.43
C HIS A 225 6.67 10.17 -8.09
N VAL A 226 7.12 8.95 -7.77
CA VAL A 226 8.54 8.68 -7.53
C VAL A 226 9.32 8.88 -8.84
N PRO A 227 10.44 9.62 -8.88
CA PRO A 227 11.25 9.79 -10.09
C PRO A 227 11.83 8.49 -10.65
N GLU A 228 12.11 8.43 -11.96
CA GLU A 228 12.75 7.27 -12.59
C GLU A 228 14.25 7.17 -12.28
N GLY A 229 14.86 6.00 -12.50
CA GLY A 229 16.29 5.75 -12.33
C GLY A 229 16.61 4.47 -11.55
N PRO A 230 17.89 4.21 -11.22
CA PRO A 230 18.30 3.09 -10.38
C PRO A 230 17.55 3.13 -9.04
N THR A 231 16.77 2.08 -8.75
CA THR A 231 15.84 2.07 -7.62
C THR A 231 15.78 0.70 -6.97
N LEU A 232 15.85 0.67 -5.65
CA LEU A 232 15.59 -0.48 -4.79
C LEU A 232 14.21 -0.28 -4.16
N PHE A 233 13.33 -1.27 -4.27
CA PHE A 233 11.99 -1.21 -3.69
C PHE A 233 11.88 -2.13 -2.47
N VAL A 234 11.33 -1.60 -1.39
CA VAL A 234 10.99 -2.32 -0.16
C VAL A 234 9.48 -2.18 0.06
N ALA A 235 8.80 -3.29 0.28
CA ALA A 235 7.36 -3.35 0.45
C ALA A 235 7.03 -4.45 1.47
N GLN A 236 7.32 -4.17 2.74
CA GLN A 236 7.11 -5.10 3.84
C GLN A 236 5.65 -5.04 4.31
N GLU A 237 4.98 -6.20 4.40
CA GLU A 237 3.57 -6.30 4.87
C GLU A 237 2.62 -5.35 4.12
N LEU A 238 2.91 -5.13 2.83
CA LEU A 238 2.08 -4.31 1.96
C LEU A 238 1.05 -5.17 1.20
N PHE A 239 1.50 -6.29 0.62
CA PHE A 239 0.73 -7.03 -0.39
C PHE A 239 -0.45 -7.82 0.21
N ASP A 240 -0.35 -8.22 1.47
CA ASP A 240 -1.42 -8.83 2.26
C ASP A 240 -2.52 -7.83 2.62
N ALA A 241 -2.21 -6.54 2.69
CA ALA A 241 -3.17 -5.45 2.90
C ALA A 241 -3.80 -4.91 1.61
N LEU A 242 -3.39 -5.38 0.42
CA LEU A 242 -3.96 -4.90 -0.84
C LEU A 242 -5.36 -5.49 -1.09
N PRO A 243 -6.31 -4.67 -1.60
CA PRO A 243 -7.64 -5.18 -1.95
C PRO A 243 -7.61 -6.29 -2.99
N VAL A 244 -8.26 -7.42 -2.70
CA VAL A 244 -8.32 -8.59 -3.60
C VAL A 244 -9.72 -8.81 -4.18
N HIS A 245 -9.77 -9.35 -5.39
CA HIS A 245 -11.00 -9.85 -5.98
C HIS A 245 -11.15 -11.34 -5.66
N GLN A 246 -12.36 -11.73 -5.24
CA GLN A 246 -12.73 -13.13 -5.03
C GLN A 246 -13.66 -13.57 -6.15
N PHE A 247 -13.43 -14.79 -6.65
CA PHE A 247 -14.23 -15.42 -7.68
C PHE A 247 -14.67 -16.79 -7.19
N GLU A 248 -15.91 -17.17 -7.51
CA GLU A 248 -16.46 -18.49 -7.25
C GLU A 248 -16.76 -19.15 -8.60
N TYR A 249 -16.31 -20.38 -8.77
CA TYR A 249 -16.66 -21.17 -9.95
C TYR A 249 -18.09 -21.67 -9.82
N THR A 250 -18.91 -21.45 -10.85
CA THR A 250 -20.28 -21.95 -10.92
C THR A 250 -20.39 -22.89 -12.13
N ALA A 251 -20.99 -24.06 -11.90
CA ALA A 251 -21.21 -25.11 -12.91
C ALA A 251 -22.50 -24.85 -13.71
#